data_AF-A0A8X6U0D3-F1
#
_entry.id   AF-A0A8X6U0D3-F1
#
_cell.length_a   1.000
_cell.length_b   1.000
_cell.length_c   1.000
_cell.angle_alpha   90.00
_cell.angle_beta   90.00
_cell.angle_gamma   90.00
#
_symmetry.space_group_name_H-M   'P 1'
#
loop_
_entity.id
_entity.type
_entity.pdbx_description
1 polymer ?
#
loop_
_entity_poly.entity_id
_entity_poly.type
_entity_poly.pdbx_seq_one_letter_code
_entity_poly.pdbx_strand_id
1 'polypeptide(L)'
;MIRMVQRGEADMAFIGLTISEKSAIAVDFSIPIGALGLSLEKSLRKTTGNTHTKNKQFGDLLEDPVAIIISKIVTKIFLGSLPYVRVKIFDDYLGVWDVVINLRKRFCCRERLNDVLYGIVSGGLYDKWINDIAFRDKLHERLEEKQEEPELQLTLMDIKMVLFALLVGYALALLAFLAEVLIPKYFDIFCS
;
A
#
# COMPACT_ATOMS: atom_id res chain seq x y z
N MET A 1 14.74 -11.17 -21.50
CA MET A 1 15.27 -12.24 -20.61
C MET A 1 15.24 -13.64 -21.22
N ILE A 2 14.16 -14.09 -21.88
CA ILE A 2 14.11 -15.45 -22.48
C ILE A 2 15.33 -15.75 -23.37
N ARG A 3 15.75 -14.79 -24.21
CA ARG A 3 16.95 -14.93 -25.05
C ARG A 3 18.26 -15.11 -24.26
N MET A 4 18.36 -14.62 -23.03
CA MET A 4 19.55 -14.80 -22.19
C MET A 4 19.59 -16.22 -21.63
N VAL A 5 18.43 -16.73 -21.18
CA VAL A 5 18.27 -18.12 -20.72
C VAL A 5 18.54 -19.10 -21.87
N GLN A 6 18.02 -18.80 -23.06
CA GLN A 6 18.24 -19.62 -24.25
C GLN A 6 19.72 -19.66 -24.67
N ARG A 7 20.45 -18.55 -24.55
CA ARG A 7 21.88 -18.45 -24.85
C ARG A 7 22.79 -19.03 -23.75
N GLY A 8 22.22 -19.45 -22.62
CA GLY A 8 22.98 -19.93 -21.47
C GLY A 8 23.74 -18.82 -20.73
N GLU A 9 23.38 -17.56 -20.96
CA GLU A 9 23.89 -16.40 -20.20
C GLU A 9 23.25 -16.31 -18.81
N ALA A 10 22.10 -16.95 -18.62
CA ALA A 10 21.40 -17.07 -17.35
C ALA A 10 20.82 -18.48 -17.20
N ASP A 11 20.87 -19.03 -15.99
CA ASP A 11 20.32 -20.36 -15.72
C ASP A 11 18.80 -20.33 -15.48
N MET A 12 18.30 -19.20 -14.95
CA MET A 12 16.90 -19.03 -14.56
C MET A 12 16.41 -17.60 -14.81
N ALA A 13 15.10 -17.43 -15.08
CA ALA A 13 14.43 -16.14 -15.14
C ALA A 13 13.06 -16.18 -14.42
N PHE A 14 12.89 -15.27 -13.46
CA PHE A 14 11.74 -15.20 -12.53
C PHE A 14 10.67 -14.16 -12.91
N ILE A 15 10.76 -13.53 -14.08
CA ILE A 15 9.74 -12.57 -14.53
C ILE A 15 8.49 -13.34 -14.94
N GLY A 16 7.31 -12.85 -14.53
CA GLY A 16 5.96 -13.40 -14.75
C GLY A 16 5.63 -13.71 -16.21
N LEU A 17 6.29 -14.72 -16.73
CA LEU A 17 6.20 -15.18 -18.09
C LEU A 17 5.25 -16.36 -18.10
N THR A 18 4.25 -16.25 -18.94
CA THR A 18 3.25 -17.27 -19.13
C THR A 18 3.80 -18.36 -20.05
N ILE A 19 3.35 -19.60 -19.85
CA ILE A 19 3.67 -20.70 -20.75
C ILE A 19 3.05 -20.39 -22.13
N SER A 20 3.90 -20.21 -23.14
CA SER A 20 3.49 -20.16 -24.55
C SER A 20 4.17 -21.29 -25.33
N GLU A 21 3.48 -21.83 -26.35
CA GLU A 21 4.03 -22.84 -27.25
C GLU A 21 5.39 -22.42 -27.84
N LYS A 22 5.53 -21.14 -28.21
CA LYS A 22 6.77 -20.60 -28.77
C LYS A 22 7.92 -20.58 -27.75
N SER A 23 7.63 -20.30 -26.48
CA SER A 23 8.63 -20.34 -25.41
C SER A 23 9.01 -21.77 -25.01
N ALA A 24 8.09 -22.73 -25.11
CA ALA A 24 8.34 -24.13 -24.74
C ALA A 24 9.42 -24.79 -25.58
N ILE A 25 9.55 -24.34 -26.83
CA ILE A 25 10.61 -24.79 -27.74
C ILE A 25 11.97 -24.24 -27.29
N ALA A 26 12.02 -23.00 -26.78
CA ALA A 26 13.27 -22.28 -26.50
C ALA A 26 13.85 -22.57 -25.10
N VAL A 27 13.01 -22.82 -24.09
CA VAL A 27 13.39 -22.97 -22.68
C VAL A 27 12.61 -24.10 -22.01
N ASP A 28 13.06 -24.57 -20.85
CA ASP A 28 12.30 -25.47 -19.99
C ASP A 28 11.57 -24.67 -18.91
N PHE A 29 10.56 -25.25 -18.26
CA PHE A 29 9.75 -24.57 -17.24
C PHE A 29 9.71 -25.34 -15.92
N SER A 30 9.57 -24.59 -14.82
CA SER A 30 9.21 -25.13 -13.51
C SER A 30 7.74 -25.56 -13.46
N ILE A 31 7.32 -26.11 -12.32
CA ILE A 31 5.89 -26.18 -11.97
C ILE A 31 5.28 -24.76 -11.90
N PRO A 32 3.95 -24.63 -12.11
CA PRO A 32 3.24 -23.38 -11.93
C PRO A 32 3.30 -22.93 -10.47
N ILE A 33 3.65 -21.66 -10.26
CA ILE A 33 3.78 -21.05 -8.92
C ILE A 33 2.52 -20.25 -8.57
N GLY A 34 1.80 -19.79 -9.59
CA GLY A 34 0.53 -19.09 -9.46
C GLY A 34 -0.12 -18.92 -10.83
N ALA A 35 -1.32 -18.37 -10.83
CA ALA A 35 -2.09 -18.17 -12.05
C ALA A 35 -2.33 -16.67 -12.30
N LEU A 36 -1.95 -16.22 -13.49
CA LEU A 36 -2.21 -14.88 -13.98
C LEU A 36 -3.52 -14.89 -14.76
N GLY A 37 -4.58 -14.41 -14.10
CA GLY A 37 -5.87 -14.21 -14.75
C GLY A 37 -5.96 -12.81 -15.37
N LEU A 38 -6.39 -12.72 -16.63
CA LEU A 38 -6.82 -11.45 -17.21
C LEU A 38 -8.29 -11.20 -16.87
N SER A 39 -8.56 -9.99 -16.42
CA SER A 39 -9.89 -9.53 -16.04
C SER A 39 -10.26 -8.32 -16.89
N LEU A 40 -11.55 -8.20 -17.22
CA LEU A 40 -12.08 -6.95 -17.77
C LEU A 40 -12.36 -5.98 -16.65
N GLU A 41 -11.80 -4.79 -16.78
CA GLU A 41 -12.04 -3.69 -15.85
C GLU A 41 -12.70 -2.55 -16.59
N LYS A 42 -13.90 -2.21 -16.12
CA LYS A 42 -14.61 -1.02 -16.59
C LYS A 42 -14.37 0.11 -15.59
N SER A 43 -13.70 1.15 -16.06
CA SER A 43 -13.64 2.42 -15.34
C SER A 43 -15.04 3.05 -15.30
N LEU A 44 -15.61 3.25 -14.11
CA LEU A 44 -16.79 4.10 -13.94
C LEU A 44 -16.29 5.50 -13.56
N ARG A 45 -16.80 6.49 -14.31
CA ARG A 45 -16.56 7.94 -14.20
C ARG A 45 -16.09 8.40 -12.81
N LYS A 46 -14.99 9.17 -12.76
CA LYS A 46 -14.55 9.93 -11.57
C LYS A 46 -15.75 10.69 -11.00
N THR A 47 -16.06 10.46 -9.73
CA THR A 47 -16.89 11.41 -8.96
C THR A 47 -15.94 12.55 -8.59
N THR A 48 -16.26 13.77 -9.02
CA THR A 48 -15.43 14.97 -8.90
C THR A 48 -15.02 15.20 -7.44
N GLY A 49 -13.80 14.76 -7.09
CA GLY A 49 -13.13 15.01 -5.83
C GLY A 49 -11.76 15.58 -6.14
N ASN A 50 -11.57 16.85 -5.82
CA ASN A 50 -10.42 17.65 -6.21
C ASN A 50 -9.16 17.14 -5.50
N THR A 51 -8.32 16.33 -6.15
CA THR A 51 -7.04 15.87 -5.58
C THR A 51 -5.96 15.72 -6.65
N HIS A 52 -4.81 16.34 -6.35
CA HIS A 52 -3.58 16.35 -7.15
C HIS A 52 -2.76 15.10 -6.83
N THR A 53 -3.00 13.97 -7.49
CA THR A 53 -2.18 12.76 -7.30
C THR A 53 -1.20 12.50 -8.44
N LYS A 54 0.06 12.27 -8.07
CA LYS A 54 1.28 12.24 -8.91
C LYS A 54 1.47 10.99 -9.80
N ASN A 55 0.44 10.21 -10.08
CA ASN A 55 0.47 9.17 -11.13
C ASN A 55 -0.43 9.55 -12.31
N LYS A 56 -0.11 10.69 -12.93
CA LYS A 56 -0.81 11.23 -14.12
C LYS A 56 -0.96 10.18 -15.24
N GLN A 57 0.04 9.33 -15.43
CA GLN A 57 0.10 8.48 -16.62
C GLN A 57 -0.99 7.40 -16.71
N PHE A 58 -1.53 6.93 -15.58
CA PHE A 58 -2.64 5.97 -15.56
C PHE A 58 -3.99 6.63 -15.23
N GLY A 59 -3.95 7.71 -14.42
CA GLY A 59 -5.14 8.49 -14.06
C GLY A 59 -5.74 9.32 -15.20
N ASP A 60 -4.93 9.68 -16.20
CA ASP A 60 -5.35 10.39 -17.42
C ASP A 60 -5.95 9.41 -18.45
N LEU A 61 -5.56 8.13 -18.43
CA LEU A 61 -6.14 7.08 -19.31
C LEU A 61 -7.58 6.67 -18.90
N LEU A 62 -8.02 7.08 -17.71
CA LEU A 62 -9.29 6.72 -17.10
C LEU A 62 -10.36 7.83 -17.20
N GLU A 63 -10.08 8.92 -17.92
CA GLU A 63 -11.06 10.01 -18.10
C GLU A 63 -12.21 9.64 -19.04
N ASP A 64 -11.94 8.74 -20.01
CA ASP A 64 -12.94 8.18 -20.90
C ASP A 64 -13.44 6.81 -20.43
N PRO A 65 -14.69 6.41 -20.75
CA PRO A 65 -15.22 5.09 -20.41
C PRO A 65 -14.57 4.01 -21.28
N VAL A 66 -13.33 3.66 -20.96
CA VAL A 66 -12.56 2.61 -21.63
C VAL A 66 -12.65 1.31 -20.82
N ALA A 67 -12.79 0.19 -21.52
CA ALA A 67 -12.60 -1.13 -20.93
C ALA A 67 -11.13 -1.51 -21.07
N ILE A 68 -10.47 -1.78 -19.94
CA ILE A 68 -9.07 -2.17 -19.90
C ILE A 68 -9.00 -3.67 -19.65
N ILE A 69 -8.19 -4.38 -20.44
CA ILE A 69 -7.85 -5.78 -20.21
C ILE A 69 -6.51 -5.81 -19.51
N ILE A 70 -6.51 -6.15 -18.22
CA ILE A 70 -5.31 -6.18 -17.40
C ILE A 70 -5.32 -7.41 -16.49
N SER A 71 -4.15 -7.78 -15.98
CA SER A 71 -4.01 -8.87 -15.02
C SER A 71 -4.63 -8.49 -13.67
N LYS A 72 -5.46 -9.37 -13.12
CA LYS A 72 -6.09 -9.18 -11.80
C LYS A 72 -5.06 -9.01 -10.68
N ILE A 73 -3.88 -9.64 -10.81
CA ILE A 73 -2.77 -9.49 -9.86
C ILE A 73 -2.17 -8.09 -9.98
N VAL A 74 -1.92 -7.63 -11.21
CA VAL A 74 -1.42 -6.28 -11.47
C VAL A 74 -2.42 -5.24 -10.95
N THR A 75 -3.72 -5.41 -11.18
CA THR A 75 -4.74 -4.52 -10.61
C THR A 75 -4.73 -4.55 -9.08
N LYS A 76 -4.65 -5.72 -8.44
CA LYS A 76 -4.61 -5.78 -6.97
C LYS A 76 -3.40 -5.04 -6.40
N ILE A 77 -2.24 -5.13 -7.06
CA ILE A 77 -1.01 -4.46 -6.64
C ILE A 77 -1.07 -2.96 -6.93
N PHE A 78 -1.40 -2.57 -8.16
CA PHE A 78 -1.34 -1.17 -8.61
C PHE A 78 -2.58 -0.34 -8.30
N LEU A 79 -3.78 -0.94 -8.32
CA LEU A 79 -5.05 -0.27 -8.04
C LEU A 79 -5.54 -0.49 -6.61
N GLY A 80 -4.89 -1.37 -5.85
CA GLY A 80 -4.81 -1.31 -4.39
C GLY A 80 -6.07 -0.91 -3.63
N SER A 81 -7.26 -1.40 -4.00
CA SER A 81 -8.52 -1.03 -3.33
C SER A 81 -8.76 0.49 -3.21
N LEU A 82 -8.41 1.28 -4.24
CA LEU A 82 -8.65 2.72 -4.26
C LEU A 82 -10.11 3.03 -3.87
N PRO A 83 -10.40 3.67 -2.73
CA PRO A 83 -11.76 4.02 -2.34
C PRO A 83 -12.37 5.10 -3.25
N TYR A 84 -11.56 5.70 -4.12
CA TYR A 84 -11.92 6.82 -4.99
C TYR A 84 -12.13 6.46 -6.46
N VAL A 85 -11.72 5.26 -6.90
CA VAL A 85 -11.95 4.80 -8.27
C VAL A 85 -13.05 3.74 -8.24
N ARG A 86 -14.25 4.09 -8.73
CA ARG A 86 -15.29 3.08 -8.99
C ARG A 86 -14.91 2.28 -10.23
N VAL A 87 -14.00 1.32 -10.08
CA VAL A 87 -13.80 0.28 -11.10
C VAL A 87 -14.75 -0.87 -10.82
N LYS A 88 -15.60 -1.20 -11.79
CA LYS A 88 -16.33 -2.47 -11.75
C LYS A 88 -15.45 -3.52 -12.39
N ILE A 89 -14.79 -4.30 -11.55
CA ILE A 89 -14.06 -5.49 -11.96
C ILE A 89 -15.11 -6.55 -12.31
N PHE A 90 -15.08 -7.07 -13.54
CA PHE A 90 -15.84 -8.27 -13.84
C PHE A 90 -15.14 -9.46 -13.18
N ASP A 91 -15.89 -10.29 -12.46
CA ASP A 91 -15.32 -11.45 -11.74
C ASP A 91 -14.82 -12.53 -12.69
N ASP A 92 -15.28 -12.51 -13.94
CA ASP A 92 -14.94 -13.49 -14.97
C ASP A 92 -13.53 -13.28 -15.52
N TYR A 93 -12.79 -14.38 -15.60
CA TYR A 93 -11.48 -14.42 -16.25
C TYR A 93 -11.66 -14.57 -17.76
N LEU A 94 -11.09 -13.65 -18.53
CA LEU A 94 -10.99 -13.80 -19.99
C LEU A 94 -10.00 -14.90 -20.40
N GLY A 95 -9.05 -15.18 -19.51
CA GLY A 95 -8.06 -16.24 -19.66
C GLY A 95 -7.24 -16.36 -18.40
N VAL A 96 -6.78 -17.58 -18.13
CA VAL A 96 -5.91 -17.89 -17.01
C VAL A 96 -4.64 -18.50 -17.58
N TRP A 97 -3.50 -17.92 -17.23
CA TRP A 97 -2.20 -18.42 -17.63
C TRP A 97 -1.35 -18.76 -16.41
N ASP A 98 -0.64 -19.87 -16.47
CA ASP A 98 0.26 -20.26 -15.40
C ASP A 98 1.54 -19.42 -15.41
N VAL A 99 1.90 -18.91 -14.23
CA VAL A 99 3.17 -18.25 -13.98
C VAL A 99 4.20 -19.30 -13.63
N VAL A 100 5.27 -19.36 -14.44
CA VAL A 100 6.36 -20.33 -14.30
C VAL A 100 7.72 -19.64 -14.32
N ILE A 101 8.71 -20.31 -13.73
CA ILE A 101 10.12 -19.92 -13.88
C ILE A 101 10.64 -20.53 -15.18
N ASN A 102 11.29 -19.69 -15.99
CA ASN A 102 11.96 -20.15 -17.20
C ASN A 102 13.36 -20.65 -16.84
N LEU A 103 13.67 -21.84 -17.30
CA LEU A 103 14.91 -22.55 -17.05
C LEU A 103 15.65 -22.77 -18.38
N ARG A 104 16.98 -22.77 -18.33
CA ARG A 104 17.77 -23.22 -19.46
C ARG A 104 17.39 -24.67 -19.83
N LYS A 105 17.46 -25.00 -21.13
CA LYS A 105 17.27 -26.39 -21.58
C LYS A 105 18.18 -27.36 -20.84
N ARG A 106 17.63 -28.49 -20.37
CA ARG A 106 18.33 -29.53 -19.59
C ARG A 106 18.94 -29.01 -18.28
N PHE A 107 18.23 -28.11 -17.60
CA PHE A 107 18.63 -27.63 -16.27
C PHE A 107 18.75 -28.80 -15.28
N CYS A 108 19.94 -28.99 -14.70
CA CYS A 108 20.29 -30.16 -13.88
C CYS A 108 19.52 -30.24 -12.56
N CYS A 109 19.04 -29.12 -12.04
CA CYS A 109 18.39 -29.04 -10.73
C CYS A 109 16.87 -28.82 -10.84
N ARG A 110 16.25 -29.16 -11.98
CA ARG A 110 14.83 -28.89 -12.22
C ARG A 110 13.91 -29.58 -11.20
N GLU A 111 14.17 -30.84 -10.89
CA GLU A 111 13.36 -31.62 -9.94
C GLU A 111 13.47 -31.04 -8.53
N ARG A 112 14.69 -30.81 -8.06
CA ARG A 112 14.94 -30.20 -6.75
C ARG A 112 14.34 -28.80 -6.63
N LEU A 113 14.38 -28.01 -7.71
CA LEU A 113 13.72 -26.70 -7.75
C LEU A 113 12.20 -26.85 -7.63
N ASN A 114 11.60 -27.78 -8.38
CA ASN A 114 10.17 -28.04 -8.32
C ASN A 114 9.71 -28.50 -6.93
N ASP A 115 10.50 -29.32 -6.22
CA ASP A 115 10.18 -29.74 -4.86
C ASP A 115 10.14 -28.55 -3.89
N VAL A 116 11.12 -27.64 -4.00
CA VAL A 116 11.16 -26.42 -3.18
C VAL A 116 9.98 -25.51 -3.51
N LEU A 117 9.72 -25.29 -4.80
CA LEU A 117 8.59 -24.48 -5.25
C LEU A 117 7.26 -25.08 -4.79
N TYR A 118 7.12 -26.40 -4.85
CA TYR A 118 5.93 -27.08 -4.39
C TYR A 118 5.73 -26.85 -2.90
N GLY A 119 6.79 -26.93 -2.09
CA GLY A 119 6.72 -26.59 -0.67
C GLY A 119 6.29 -25.14 -0.41
N ILE A 120 6.81 -24.18 -1.18
CA ILE A 120 6.44 -22.76 -1.07
C ILE A 120 4.97 -22.53 -1.44
N VAL A 121 4.50 -23.14 -2.51
CA VAL A 121 3.13 -22.99 -3.03
C VAL A 121 2.13 -23.72 -2.12
N SER A 122 2.39 -24.99 -1.80
CA SER A 122 1.52 -25.80 -0.92
C SER A 122 1.48 -25.27 0.52
N GLY A 123 2.56 -24.65 0.99
CA GLY A 123 2.60 -23.96 2.27
C GLY A 123 1.88 -22.61 2.28
N GLY A 124 1.31 -22.16 1.16
CA GLY A 124 0.63 -20.86 1.04
C GLY A 124 1.57 -19.65 1.20
N LEU A 125 2.88 -19.87 1.17
CA LEU A 125 3.87 -18.80 1.37
C LEU A 125 3.86 -17.82 0.21
N TYR A 126 3.59 -18.30 -1.01
CA TYR A 126 3.42 -17.46 -2.19
C TYR A 126 2.25 -16.48 -2.02
N ASP A 127 1.07 -16.98 -1.63
CA ASP A 127 -0.11 -16.13 -1.42
C ASP A 127 0.11 -15.11 -0.31
N LYS A 128 0.76 -15.54 0.79
CA LYS A 128 1.14 -14.63 1.88
C LYS A 128 2.06 -13.52 1.38
N TRP A 129 3.08 -13.85 0.59
CA TRP A 129 4.04 -12.87 0.07
C TRP A 129 3.38 -11.84 -0.86
N ILE A 130 2.51 -12.27 -1.77
CA ILE A 130 1.77 -11.34 -2.64
C ILE A 130 0.84 -10.44 -1.83
N ASN A 131 0.14 -10.98 -0.84
CA ASN A 131 -0.72 -10.19 0.05
C ASN A 131 0.08 -9.20 0.89
N ASP A 132 1.28 -9.57 1.35
CA ASP A 132 2.16 -8.70 2.13
C ASP A 132 2.69 -7.52 1.31
N ILE A 133 3.09 -7.76 0.05
CA ILE A 133 3.45 -6.69 -0.89
C ILE A 133 2.27 -5.73 -1.10
N ALA A 134 1.09 -6.27 -1.42
CA ALA A 134 -0.09 -5.45 -1.63
C ALA A 134 -0.49 -4.67 -0.36
N PHE A 135 -0.32 -5.27 0.82
CA PHE A 135 -0.57 -4.60 2.09
C PHE A 135 0.46 -3.49 2.37
N ARG A 136 1.74 -3.74 2.10
CA ARG A 136 2.81 -2.76 2.32
C ARG A 136 2.63 -1.53 1.43
N ASP A 137 2.26 -1.73 0.17
CA ASP A 137 1.98 -0.62 -0.75
C ASP A 137 0.79 0.20 -0.26
N LYS A 138 -0.28 -0.47 0.22
CA LYS A 138 -1.43 0.20 0.87
C LYS A 138 -1.05 0.95 2.15
N LEU A 139 -0.09 0.44 2.91
CA LEU A 139 0.39 1.10 4.12
C LEU A 139 1.20 2.35 3.78
N HIS A 140 2.07 2.29 2.77
CA HIS A 140 2.82 3.45 2.28
C HIS A 140 1.88 4.56 1.80
N GLU A 141 0.85 4.21 1.03
CA GLU A 141 -0.14 5.19 0.55
C GLU A 141 -0.88 5.86 1.72
N ARG A 142 -1.30 5.11 2.75
CA ARG A 142 -1.94 5.69 3.94
C ARG A 142 -1.01 6.58 4.76
N LEU A 143 0.27 6.24 4.82
CA LEU A 143 1.27 7.03 5.54
C LEU A 143 1.56 8.34 4.80
N GLU A 144 1.65 8.29 3.47
CA GLU A 144 1.81 9.49 2.63
C GLU A 144 0.55 10.36 2.62
N GLU A 145 -0.65 9.77 2.57
CA GLU A 145 -1.94 10.48 2.69
C GLU A 145 -2.06 11.19 4.05
N LYS A 146 -1.61 10.55 5.14
CA LYS A 146 -1.57 11.18 6.46
C LYS A 146 -0.51 12.28 6.57
N GLN A 147 0.44 12.32 5.64
CA GLN A 147 1.50 13.32 5.58
C GLN A 147 1.17 14.50 4.65
N GLU A 148 0.12 14.39 3.82
CA GLU A 148 -0.43 15.47 2.99
C GLU A 148 -1.66 16.18 3.58
N GLU A 149 -2.17 15.77 4.76
CA GLU A 149 -2.78 16.79 5.61
C GLU A 149 -1.69 17.84 5.84
N PRO A 150 -1.95 19.13 5.52
CA PRO A 150 -0.93 20.16 5.67
C PRO A 150 -0.36 19.95 7.05
N GLU A 151 0.95 19.69 7.16
CA GLU A 151 1.62 19.53 8.45
C GLU A 151 0.94 20.54 9.35
N LEU A 152 0.12 20.05 10.29
CA LEU A 152 -0.48 20.91 11.28
C LEU A 152 0.74 21.19 12.15
N GLN A 153 1.63 22.06 11.64
CA GLN A 153 2.67 22.73 12.37
C GLN A 153 1.93 23.09 13.62
N LEU A 154 2.29 22.44 14.73
CA LEU A 154 1.66 22.69 16.01
C LEU A 154 1.81 24.18 16.21
N THR A 155 0.78 24.93 15.85
CA THR A 155 0.97 26.35 15.65
C THR A 155 1.23 26.84 17.06
N LEU A 156 2.18 27.76 17.21
CA LEU A 156 2.43 28.38 18.51
C LEU A 156 1.14 28.94 19.15
N MET A 157 0.04 29.09 18.39
CA MET A 157 -1.31 29.34 18.89
C MET A 157 -1.87 28.25 19.82
N ASP A 158 -1.75 26.96 19.49
CA ASP A 158 -2.36 25.89 20.31
C ASP A 158 -1.64 25.73 21.66
N ILE A 159 -0.32 25.90 21.66
CA ILE A 159 0.50 25.88 22.88
C ILE A 159 0.24 27.13 23.74
N LYS A 160 -0.06 28.28 23.13
CA LYS A 160 -0.39 29.53 23.86
C LYS A 160 -1.64 29.39 24.71
N MET A 161 -2.65 28.65 24.26
CA MET A 161 -3.87 28.44 25.04
C MET A 161 -3.59 27.70 26.35
N VAL A 162 -2.76 26.65 26.29
CA VAL A 162 -2.37 25.86 27.48
C VAL A 162 -1.54 26.70 28.45
N LEU A 163 -0.58 27.49 27.94
CA LEU A 163 0.20 28.43 28.76
C LEU A 163 -0.66 29.51 29.42
N PHE A 164 -1.66 30.04 28.71
CA PHE A 164 -2.57 31.04 29.25
C PHE A 164 -3.45 30.47 30.36
N ALA A 165 -4.01 29.28 30.16
CA ALA A 165 -4.77 28.58 31.19
C ALA A 165 -3.94 28.33 32.46
N LEU A 166 -2.67 27.98 32.29
CA LEU A 166 -1.73 27.79 33.39
C LEU A 166 -1.47 29.09 34.16
N LEU A 167 -1.25 30.21 33.47
CA LEU A 167 -1.05 31.53 34.10
C LEU A 167 -2.28 31.99 34.88
N VAL A 168 -3.48 31.79 34.33
CA VAL A 168 -4.74 32.13 35.03
C VAL A 168 -4.90 31.26 36.28
N GLY A 169 -4.59 29.97 36.19
CA GLY A 169 -4.62 29.06 37.35
C GLY A 169 -3.68 29.51 38.47
N TYR A 170 -2.45 29.88 38.14
CA TYR A 170 -1.49 30.40 39.14
C TYR A 170 -1.93 31.74 39.74
N ALA A 171 -2.50 32.65 38.95
CA ALA A 171 -3.02 33.92 39.46
C ALA A 171 -4.16 33.71 40.46
N LEU A 172 -5.08 32.80 40.18
CA LEU A 172 -6.17 32.44 41.09
C LEU A 172 -5.66 31.80 42.38
N ALA A 173 -4.68 30.89 42.28
CA ALA A 173 -4.07 30.26 43.46
C ALA A 173 -3.36 31.30 44.35
N LEU A 174 -2.65 32.25 43.75
CA LEU A 174 -1.97 33.32 44.48
C LEU A 174 -2.96 34.28 45.15
N LEU A 175 -4.07 34.62 44.49
CA LEU A 175 -5.14 35.42 45.08
C LEU A 175 -5.79 34.72 46.27
N ALA A 176 -6.07 33.42 46.16
CA ALA A 176 -6.61 32.63 47.26
C ALA A 176 -5.65 32.60 48.45
N PHE A 177 -4.35 32.39 48.20
CA PHE A 177 -3.32 32.41 49.23
C PHE A 177 -3.20 33.78 49.92
N LEU A 178 -3.22 34.88 49.14
CA LEU A 178 -3.21 36.23 49.71
C LEU A 178 -4.47 36.51 50.54
N ALA A 179 -5.64 36.07 50.09
CA ALA A 179 -6.88 36.20 50.87
C ALA A 179 -6.77 35.44 52.19
N GLU A 180 -6.26 34.20 52.17
CA GLU A 180 -6.08 33.39 53.37
C GLU A 180 -5.10 34.01 54.37
N VAL A 181 -4.05 34.69 53.90
CA VAL A 181 -3.07 35.35 54.79
C VAL A 181 -3.57 36.71 55.29
N LEU A 182 -4.28 37.47 54.46
CA LEU A 182 -4.72 38.83 54.79
C LEU A 182 -5.99 38.86 55.64
N ILE A 183 -6.95 37.96 55.39
CA ILE A 183 -8.22 37.90 56.15
C ILE A 183 -7.99 37.72 57.66
N PRO A 184 -7.23 36.74 58.17
CA PRO A 184 -7.01 36.58 59.61
C PRO A 184 -6.22 37.77 60.18
N LYS A 185 -5.26 38.31 59.43
CA LYS A 185 -4.49 39.48 59.87
C LYS A 185 -5.33 40.76 59.98
N TYR A 186 -6.32 40.94 59.09
CA TYR A 186 -7.28 42.05 59.18
C TYR A 186 -8.32 41.83 60.29
N PHE A 187 -8.72 40.57 60.52
CA PHE A 187 -9.65 40.22 61.58
C PHE A 187 -9.04 40.44 62.98
N ASP A 188 -7.74 40.15 63.16
CA ASP A 188 -7.02 40.42 64.42
C ASP A 188 -6.87 41.92 64.72
N ILE A 189 -6.76 42.79 63.71
CA ILE A 189 -6.65 44.25 63.90
C ILE A 189 -7.98 44.89 64.31
N PHE A 190 -9.12 44.32 63.89
CA PHE A 190 -10.45 44.87 64.18
C PHE A 190 -11.10 44.30 65.46
N CYS A 191 -10.48 43.31 66.10
CA CYS A 191 -11.01 42.65 67.31
C CYS A 191 -10.20 42.91 68.60
N SER A 192 -9.29 43.89 68.60
CA SER A 192 -8.62 44.43 69.80
C SER A 192 -9.03 45.87 70.07
#